data_AF-A0A1Z9TK60-F1
#
_entry.id   AF-A0A1Z9TK60-F1
#
_cell.length_a   1.000
_cell.length_b   1.000
_cell.length_c   1.000
_cell.angle_alpha   90.00
_cell.angle_beta   90.00
_cell.angle_gamma   90.00
#
_symmetry.space_group_name_H-M   'P 1'
#
loop_
_entity.id
_entity.type
_entity.pdbx_description
1 polymer ?
#
loop_
_entity_poly.entity_id
_entity_poly.type
_entity_poly.pdbx_seq_one_letter_code
_entity_poly.pdbx_strand_id
1 'polypeptide(L)'
;MNEEEIISIFYSKSHFEAYKILITLAENGNAVAQYFLGQMHLSPIDQTIEINKDKGFTFLKNAAKNNHIPALEYLGNIFAYSNLVESNPQKSHTYFYLVALKQNSTDIGYHQIIEDEFKLSQAEIKESIEVALECMKKNFDNCYLFN
;
A
#
# COMPACT_ATOMS: atom_id res chain seq x y z
N MET A 1 10.75 17.00 -8.29
CA MET A 1 11.09 15.68 -8.84
C MET A 1 9.79 15.01 -9.22
N ASN A 2 9.65 14.60 -10.46
CA ASN A 2 8.46 13.91 -10.95
C ASN A 2 8.52 12.41 -10.61
N GLU A 3 7.45 11.67 -10.91
CA GLU A 3 7.35 10.24 -10.61
C GLU A 3 8.41 9.40 -11.35
N GLU A 4 8.62 9.66 -12.65
CA GLU A 4 9.60 8.92 -13.46
C GLU A 4 11.03 9.06 -12.93
N GLU A 5 11.41 10.26 -12.49
CA GLU A 5 12.70 10.54 -11.87
C GLU A 5 12.88 9.74 -10.56
N ILE A 6 11.84 9.66 -9.73
CA ILE A 6 11.86 8.93 -8.46
C ILE A 6 11.98 7.42 -8.71
N ILE A 7 11.19 6.90 -9.65
CA ILE A 7 11.26 5.51 -10.10
C ILE A 7 12.67 5.21 -10.62
N SER A 8 13.23 6.10 -11.45
CA SER A 8 14.59 5.95 -11.99
C SER A 8 15.63 5.90 -10.87
N ILE A 9 15.54 6.77 -9.86
CA ILE A 9 16.44 6.74 -8.69
C ILE A 9 16.40 5.39 -7.99
N PHE A 10 15.21 4.86 -7.74
CA PHE A 10 15.05 3.58 -7.05
C PHE A 10 15.71 2.42 -7.80
N TYR A 11 15.60 2.38 -9.13
CA TYR A 11 16.12 1.27 -9.95
C TYR A 11 17.56 1.46 -10.44
N SER A 12 18.08 2.69 -10.50
CA SER A 12 19.40 2.98 -11.09
C SER A 12 20.49 3.33 -10.08
N LYS A 13 20.14 3.74 -8.86
CA LYS A 13 21.09 4.05 -7.79
C LYS A 13 21.34 2.84 -6.90
N SER A 14 22.43 2.89 -6.14
CA SER A 14 22.61 1.94 -5.05
C SER A 14 21.48 2.08 -4.03
N HIS A 15 21.15 1.00 -3.32
CA HIS A 15 20.06 0.97 -2.33
C HIS A 15 20.22 2.08 -1.26
N PHE A 16 21.46 2.28 -0.79
CA PHE A 16 21.79 3.35 0.16
C PHE A 16 21.62 4.76 -0.43
N GLU A 17 22.09 5.03 -1.65
CA GLU A 17 21.93 6.33 -2.29
C GLU A 17 20.47 6.65 -2.59
N ALA A 18 19.72 5.66 -3.09
CA ALA A 18 18.28 5.79 -3.30
C ALA A 18 17.59 6.16 -2.00
N TYR A 19 17.88 5.46 -0.89
CA TYR A 19 17.28 5.74 0.41
C TYR A 19 17.50 7.19 0.86
N LYS A 20 18.74 7.70 0.77
CA LYS A 20 19.06 9.08 1.19
C LYS A 20 18.28 10.14 0.41
N ILE A 21 18.02 9.90 -0.87
CA ILE A 21 17.24 10.81 -1.70
C ILE A 21 15.74 10.67 -1.38
N LEU A 22 15.26 9.42 -1.35
CA LEU A 22 13.85 9.11 -1.15
C LEU A 22 13.33 9.56 0.21
N ILE A 23 14.13 9.45 1.29
CA ILE A 23 13.69 9.87 2.64
C ILE A 23 13.35 11.36 2.68
N THR A 24 14.16 12.21 2.05
CA THR A 24 13.92 13.65 1.98
C THR A 24 12.63 13.96 1.21
N LEU A 25 12.34 13.22 0.14
CA LEU A 25 11.13 13.40 -0.65
C LEU A 25 9.89 12.90 0.08
N ALA A 26 10.00 11.77 0.77
CA ALA A 26 8.91 11.18 1.53
C ALA A 26 8.52 12.01 2.74
N GLU A 27 9.49 12.63 3.42
CA GLU A 27 9.28 13.59 4.51
C GLU A 27 8.54 14.86 4.02
N ASN A 28 8.75 15.25 2.76
CA ASN A 28 8.01 16.32 2.09
C ASN A 28 6.65 15.86 1.51
N GLY A 29 6.20 14.65 1.83
CA GLY A 29 4.88 14.13 1.44
C GLY A 29 4.82 13.51 0.04
N ASN A 30 5.95 13.26 -0.63
CA ASN A 30 5.92 12.61 -1.94
C ASN A 30 5.48 11.14 -1.81
N ALA A 31 4.31 10.82 -2.36
CA ALA A 31 3.69 9.50 -2.21
C ALA A 31 4.49 8.37 -2.88
N VAL A 32 5.12 8.64 -4.04
CA VAL A 32 5.96 7.65 -4.76
C VAL A 32 7.21 7.30 -3.94
N ALA A 33 7.85 8.31 -3.36
CA ALA A 33 9.00 8.09 -2.48
C ALA A 33 8.62 7.35 -1.19
N GLN A 34 7.46 7.69 -0.59
CA GLN A 34 6.90 6.94 0.54
C GLN A 34 6.66 5.48 0.16
N TYR A 35 6.09 5.19 -1.01
CA TYR A 35 5.89 3.82 -1.47
C TYR A 35 7.20 3.03 -1.58
N PHE A 36 8.24 3.61 -2.18
CA PHE A 36 9.54 2.94 -2.29
C PHE A 36 10.22 2.74 -0.94
N LEU A 37 10.21 3.72 -0.03
CA LEU A 37 10.74 3.52 1.32
C LEU A 37 9.97 2.46 2.11
N GLY A 38 8.65 2.38 1.89
CA GLY A 38 7.80 1.33 2.43
C GLY A 38 8.32 -0.06 2.03
N GLN A 39 8.57 -0.26 0.74
CA GLN A 39 9.14 -1.50 0.22
C GLN A 39 10.56 -1.77 0.75
N MET A 40 11.43 -0.75 0.76
CA MET A 40 12.81 -0.89 1.26
C MET A 40 12.87 -1.35 2.72
N HIS A 41 11.93 -0.90 3.56
CA HIS A 41 11.87 -1.32 4.95
C HIS A 41 11.21 -2.69 5.17
N LEU A 42 10.31 -3.13 4.28
CA LEU A 42 9.64 -4.42 4.38
C LEU A 42 10.43 -5.57 3.74
N SER A 43 11.10 -5.28 2.64
CA SER A 43 11.85 -6.24 1.83
C SER A 43 13.10 -5.56 1.26
N PRO A 44 14.09 -5.22 2.09
CA PRO A 44 15.35 -4.64 1.63
C PRO A 44 16.07 -5.61 0.70
N ILE A 45 16.66 -5.08 -0.38
CA ILE A 45 17.39 -5.86 -1.39
C ILE A 45 18.79 -6.26 -0.89
N ASP A 46 19.33 -5.50 0.06
CA ASP A 46 20.64 -5.74 0.68
C ASP A 46 20.63 -5.34 2.17
N GLN A 47 21.79 -5.44 2.84
CA GLN A 47 21.93 -5.16 4.28
C GLN A 47 22.10 -3.66 4.61
N THR A 48 21.99 -2.75 3.63
CA THR A 48 22.17 -1.31 3.89
C THR A 48 20.99 -0.68 4.63
N ILE A 49 19.84 -1.36 4.64
CA ILE A 49 18.62 -0.94 5.34
C ILE A 49 18.12 -2.11 6.17
N GLU A 50 17.96 -1.88 7.46
CA GLU A 50 17.37 -2.87 8.36
C GLU A 50 15.86 -3.01 8.08
N ILE A 51 15.39 -4.26 8.15
CA ILE A 51 13.96 -4.56 8.10
C ILE A 51 13.27 -3.86 9.27
N ASN A 52 12.28 -3.05 8.97
CA ASN A 52 11.46 -2.38 9.96
C ASN A 52 10.01 -2.34 9.48
N LYS A 53 9.22 -3.31 9.95
CA LYS A 53 7.82 -3.48 9.51
C LYS A 53 6.98 -2.24 9.81
N ASP A 54 7.11 -1.67 11.00
CA ASP A 54 6.32 -0.52 11.42
C ASP A 54 6.58 0.71 10.54
N LYS A 55 7.86 1.00 10.25
CA LYS A 55 8.23 2.08 9.32
C LYS A 55 7.72 1.77 7.91
N GLY A 56 7.91 0.54 7.44
CA GLY A 56 7.47 0.10 6.12
C GLY A 56 5.97 0.31 5.90
N PHE A 57 5.15 -0.18 6.84
CA PHE A 57 3.70 0.01 6.81
C PHE A 57 3.30 1.47 6.95
N THR A 58 3.99 2.25 7.79
CA THR A 58 3.70 3.68 7.95
C THR A 58 3.89 4.43 6.63
N PHE A 59 5.01 4.19 5.94
CA PHE A 59 5.26 4.81 4.65
C PHE A 59 4.25 4.38 3.58
N LEU A 60 3.92 3.08 3.48
CA LEU A 60 2.90 2.60 2.54
C LEU A 60 1.51 3.19 2.83
N LYS A 61 1.10 3.24 4.09
CA LYS A 61 -0.16 3.86 4.50
C LYS A 61 -0.19 5.34 4.11
N ASN A 62 0.90 6.07 4.35
CA ASN A 62 0.99 7.49 3.96
C ASN A 62 0.91 7.68 2.44
N ALA A 63 1.60 6.83 1.66
CA ALA A 63 1.51 6.85 0.21
C ALA A 63 0.07 6.60 -0.28
N ALA A 64 -0.60 5.60 0.30
CA ALA A 64 -1.99 5.27 -0.01
C ALA A 64 -2.98 6.39 0.37
N LYS A 65 -2.80 7.05 1.53
CA LYS A 65 -3.57 8.24 1.92
C LYS A 65 -3.43 9.36 0.89
N ASN A 66 -2.23 9.54 0.34
CA ASN A 66 -1.93 10.49 -0.72
C ASN A 66 -2.30 9.99 -2.13
N ASN A 67 -3.31 9.13 -2.25
CA ASN A 67 -3.86 8.61 -3.51
C ASN A 67 -2.91 7.77 -4.36
N HIS A 68 -1.80 7.26 -3.81
CA HIS A 68 -0.91 6.39 -4.59
C HIS A 68 -1.48 4.97 -4.70
N ILE A 69 -2.03 4.66 -5.88
CA ILE A 69 -2.70 3.39 -6.17
C ILE A 69 -1.80 2.16 -5.96
N PRO A 70 -0.57 2.11 -6.50
CA PRO A 70 0.38 1.03 -6.20
C PRO A 70 0.60 0.73 -4.72
N ALA A 71 0.53 1.74 -3.83
CA ALA A 71 0.65 1.52 -2.40
C ALA A 71 -0.57 0.80 -1.80
N LEU A 72 -1.78 1.10 -2.27
CA LEU A 72 -3.00 0.37 -1.88
C LEU A 72 -2.94 -1.08 -2.36
N GLU A 73 -2.56 -1.31 -3.62
CA GLU A 73 -2.42 -2.67 -4.17
C GLU A 73 -1.37 -3.48 -3.42
N TYR A 74 -0.24 -2.86 -3.08
CA TYR A 74 0.81 -3.52 -2.32
C TYR A 74 0.36 -3.87 -0.89
N LEU A 75 -0.38 -2.99 -0.22
CA LEU A 75 -0.99 -3.29 1.08
C LEU A 75 -1.99 -4.44 0.98
N GLY A 76 -2.84 -4.49 -0.05
CA GLY A 76 -3.74 -5.61 -0.31
C GLY A 76 -2.98 -6.93 -0.43
N ASN A 77 -1.97 -6.96 -1.30
CA ASN A 77 -1.10 -8.13 -1.49
C ASN A 77 -0.40 -8.57 -0.20
N ILE A 78 0.05 -7.64 0.63
CA ILE A 78 0.67 -7.97 1.92
C ILE A 78 -0.28 -8.75 2.82
N PHE A 79 -1.54 -8.33 2.93
CA PHE A 79 -2.53 -8.99 3.78
C PHE A 79 -3.06 -10.31 3.19
N ALA A 80 -3.03 -10.50 1.87
CA ALA A 80 -3.43 -11.77 1.27
C ALA A 80 -2.30 -12.82 1.24
N TYR A 81 -1.11 -12.42 0.78
CA TYR A 81 -0.13 -13.36 0.23
C TYR A 81 1.27 -13.29 0.85
N SER A 82 1.55 -12.33 1.74
CA SER A 82 2.89 -12.18 2.30
C SER A 82 3.06 -12.88 3.64
N ASN A 83 4.30 -13.20 3.99
CA ASN A 83 4.69 -13.63 5.34
C ASN A 83 5.03 -12.45 6.28
N LEU A 84 4.77 -11.21 5.85
CA LEU A 84 5.09 -10.02 6.65
C LEU A 84 4.11 -9.82 7.80
N VAL A 85 2.87 -10.27 7.63
CA VAL A 85 1.77 -10.20 8.59
C VAL A 85 1.00 -11.52 8.58
N GLU A 86 0.18 -11.74 9.61
CA GLU A 86 -0.83 -12.79 9.54
C GLU A 86 -1.80 -12.48 8.38
N SER A 87 -2.13 -13.50 7.59
CA SER A 87 -3.03 -13.34 6.46
C SER A 87 -4.39 -12.84 6.94
N ASN A 88 -4.90 -11.80 6.28
CA ASN A 88 -6.20 -11.22 6.52
C ASN A 88 -6.87 -10.90 5.17
N PRO A 89 -7.53 -11.89 4.54
CA PRO A 89 -8.15 -11.72 3.23
C PRO A 89 -9.25 -10.66 3.21
N GLN A 90 -10.02 -10.49 4.29
CA GLN A 90 -11.03 -9.43 4.38
C GLN A 90 -10.39 -8.04 4.31
N LYS A 91 -9.27 -7.83 4.99
CA LYS A 91 -8.51 -6.56 4.93
C LYS A 91 -7.85 -6.36 3.58
N SER A 92 -7.34 -7.42 2.96
CA SER A 92 -6.85 -7.39 1.57
C SER A 92 -7.94 -6.94 0.61
N HIS A 93 -9.13 -7.54 0.72
CA HIS A 93 -10.31 -7.17 -0.04
C HIS A 93 -10.65 -5.68 0.11
N THR A 94 -10.67 -5.15 1.34
CA THR A 94 -10.87 -3.71 1.58
C THR A 94 -9.89 -2.83 0.79
N TYR A 95 -8.60 -3.18 0.77
CA TYR A 95 -7.60 -2.42 0.02
C TYR A 95 -7.83 -2.48 -1.50
N PHE A 96 -8.12 -3.66 -2.05
CA PHE A 96 -8.40 -3.79 -3.49
C PHE A 96 -9.71 -3.11 -3.89
N TYR A 97 -10.72 -3.11 -3.02
CA TYR A 97 -11.95 -2.37 -3.25
C TYR A 97 -11.70 -0.86 -3.26
N LEU A 98 -10.83 -0.34 -2.37
CA LEU A 98 -10.40 1.06 -2.40
C LEU A 98 -9.69 1.44 -3.72
N VAL A 99 -8.91 0.52 -4.29
CA VAL A 99 -8.28 0.71 -5.61
C VAL A 99 -9.35 0.87 -6.70
N ALA A 100 -10.34 -0.03 -6.72
CA ALA A 100 -11.44 0.02 -7.69
C ALA A 100 -12.24 1.33 -7.60
N LEU A 101 -12.52 1.80 -6.39
CA LEU A 101 -13.21 3.08 -6.15
C LEU A 101 -12.41 4.29 -6.67
N LYS A 102 -11.07 4.29 -6.52
CA LYS A 102 -10.23 5.42 -6.96
C LYS A 102 -9.96 5.42 -8.46
N GLN A 103 -9.83 4.27 -9.10
CA GLN A 103 -9.59 4.16 -10.55
C GLN A 103 -10.85 4.35 -11.40
N ASN A 104 -11.98 4.72 -10.78
CA ASN A 104 -13.24 5.01 -11.45
C ASN A 104 -13.68 3.89 -12.41
N SER A 105 -13.69 2.64 -11.90
CA SER A 105 -14.29 1.43 -12.52
C SER A 105 -13.44 0.58 -13.48
N THR A 106 -12.15 0.84 -13.68
CA THR A 106 -11.28 -0.23 -14.24
C THR A 106 -10.91 -1.21 -13.13
N ASP A 107 -11.94 -1.79 -12.51
CA ASP A 107 -11.78 -2.89 -11.59
C ASP A 107 -11.27 -4.08 -12.40
N ILE A 108 -9.98 -4.34 -12.29
CA ILE A 108 -9.37 -5.57 -12.79
C ILE A 108 -9.79 -6.79 -11.96
N GLY A 109 -10.71 -6.62 -11.00
CA GLY A 109 -11.37 -7.69 -10.27
C GLY A 109 -10.53 -8.22 -9.12
N TYR A 110 -9.46 -7.54 -8.68
CA TYR A 110 -8.60 -8.04 -7.61
C TYR A 110 -9.38 -8.32 -6.33
N HIS A 111 -10.35 -7.47 -5.98
CA HIS A 111 -11.19 -7.72 -4.82
C HIS A 111 -12.03 -9.00 -5.00
N GLN A 112 -12.59 -9.23 -6.20
CA GLN A 112 -13.34 -10.45 -6.53
C GLN A 112 -12.46 -11.71 -6.51
N ILE A 113 -11.20 -11.61 -6.95
CA ILE A 113 -10.22 -12.70 -6.84
C ILE A 113 -10.02 -13.08 -5.37
N ILE A 114 -9.89 -12.09 -4.48
CA ILE A 114 -9.79 -12.34 -3.04
C ILE A 114 -11.07 -13.00 -2.48
N GLU A 115 -12.26 -12.58 -2.93
CA GLU A 115 -13.53 -13.21 -2.54
C GLU A 115 -13.53 -14.71 -2.89
N ASP A 116 -13.21 -15.04 -4.14
CA ASP A 116 -13.28 -16.39 -4.67
C ASP A 116 -12.17 -17.30 -4.09
N GLU A 117 -10.93 -16.81 -4.04
CA GLU A 117 -9.77 -17.59 -3.60
C GLU A 117 -9.87 -17.94 -2.10
N PHE A 118 -10.20 -16.94 -1.28
CA PHE A 118 -10.29 -17.11 0.17
C PHE A 118 -11.70 -17.48 0.66
N LYS A 119 -12.67 -17.57 -0.26
CA LYS A 119 -14.07 -17.94 0.01
C LYS A 119 -14.71 -17.05 1.07
N LEU A 120 -14.53 -15.73 0.91
CA LEU A 120 -15.10 -14.75 1.84
C LEU A 120 -16.63 -14.89 1.89
N SER A 121 -17.18 -14.86 3.10
CA SER A 121 -18.62 -14.83 3.30
C SER A 121 -19.21 -13.48 2.87
N GLN A 122 -20.49 -13.48 2.54
CA GLN A 122 -21.23 -12.25 2.23
C GLN A 122 -21.18 -11.21 3.36
N ALA A 123 -21.05 -11.67 4.62
CA ALA A 123 -20.91 -10.78 5.77
C ALA A 123 -19.54 -10.08 5.77
N GLU A 124 -18.45 -10.84 5.54
CA GLU A 124 -17.09 -10.29 5.47
C GLU A 124 -16.93 -9.31 4.31
N ILE A 125 -17.48 -9.64 3.14
CA ILE A 125 -17.48 -8.78 1.95
C ILE A 125 -18.27 -7.49 2.21
N LYS A 126 -19.42 -7.59 2.86
CA LYS A 126 -20.24 -6.41 3.18
C LYS A 126 -19.48 -5.48 4.13
N GLU A 127 -18.89 -6.03 5.19
CA GLU A 127 -18.10 -5.24 6.15
C GLU A 127 -16.88 -4.59 5.48
N SER A 128 -16.12 -5.33 4.66
CA SER A 128 -14.94 -4.78 3.97
C SER A 128 -15.30 -3.62 3.03
N ILE A 129 -16.44 -3.71 2.33
CA ILE A 129 -16.99 -2.64 1.48
C ILE A 129 -17.42 -1.43 2.33
N GLU A 130 -18.16 -1.65 3.42
CA GLU A 130 -18.61 -0.59 4.32
C GLU A 130 -17.43 0.23 4.85
N VAL A 131 -16.36 -0.46 5.24
CA VAL A 131 -15.10 0.14 5.68
C VAL A 131 -14.47 0.97 4.56
N ALA A 132 -14.30 0.39 3.37
CA ALA A 132 -13.67 1.10 2.25
C ALA A 132 -14.45 2.39 1.91
N LEU A 133 -15.78 2.32 1.89
CA LEU A 133 -16.65 3.47 1.64
C LEU A 133 -16.54 4.52 2.77
N GLU A 134 -16.44 4.09 4.03
CA GLU A 134 -16.21 5.00 5.16
C GLU A 134 -14.87 5.74 5.02
N CYS A 135 -13.81 5.01 4.66
CA CYS A 135 -12.48 5.56 4.48
C CYS A 135 -12.43 6.60 3.35
N MET A 136 -13.13 6.34 2.24
CA MET A 136 -13.31 7.30 1.14
C MET A 136 -14.05 8.55 1.59
N LYS A 137 -15.11 8.42 2.42
CA LYS A 137 -15.87 9.58 2.95
C LYS A 137 -15.04 10.45 3.89
N LYS A 138 -14.11 9.85 4.64
CA LYS A 138 -13.29 10.51 5.66
C LYS A 138 -11.94 11.01 5.15
N ASN A 139 -11.68 10.96 3.83
CA ASN A 139 -10.39 11.28 3.22
C ASN A 139 -9.20 10.55 3.91
N PHE A 140 -9.40 9.31 4.36
CA PHE A 140 -8.40 8.44 5.01
C PHE A 140 -7.79 8.90 6.34
N ASP A 141 -7.95 10.16 6.75
CA ASP A 141 -7.34 10.70 7.98
C ASP A 141 -7.90 10.05 9.25
N ASN A 142 -9.15 9.58 9.21
CA ASN A 142 -9.85 8.93 10.33
C ASN A 142 -10.34 7.51 9.99
N CYS A 143 -9.62 6.83 9.12
CA CYS A 143 -9.91 5.46 8.70
C CYS A 143 -9.02 4.49 9.48
N TYR A 144 -9.62 3.54 10.20
CA TYR A 144 -8.87 2.58 11.02
C TYR A 144 -7.88 1.73 10.20
N LEU A 145 -8.14 1.56 8.90
CA LEU A 145 -7.25 0.84 7.98
C LEU A 145 -5.85 1.47 7.91
N PHE A 146 -5.78 2.79 8.09
CA PHE A 146 -4.56 3.60 8.00
C PHE A 146 -4.11 4.23 9.32
N ASN A 147 -4.73 3.83 10.45
CA ASN A 147 -4.30 4.19 11.80
C ASN A 147 -3.38 3.11 12.40
#